data_AF-A0A7H4M150-F1
#
_entry.id   AF-A0A7H4M150-F1
#
_cell.length_a   1.000
_cell.length_b   1.000
_cell.length_c   1.000
_cell.angle_alpha   90.00
_cell.angle_beta   90.00
_cell.angle_gamma   90.00
#
_symmetry.space_group_name_H-M   'P 1'
#
loop_
_entity.id
_entity.type
_entity.pdbx_description
1 polymer ?
#
loop_
_entity_poly.entity_id
_entity_poly.type
_entity_poly.pdbx_seq_one_letter_code
_entity_poly.pdbx_strand_id
1 'polypeptide(L)'
;MDYYIEPAEQTLEVQAQLAAITPASIEPENIKVLDPACGSGHILIEAYNVLKNIYEERGYRARDIPQLILENNIFGLDIDDRAAQLSGFALLMMARQDDRRIFTRDVRLNIVSLQESLHLDIAKLWQQLNFHQQNQTGSMGDMFAENTALAHTESAEYQLLMRTLKRFVNAKTLGSFDSSASGRRS
;
A
#
# COMPACT_ATOMS: atom_id res chain seq x y z
N MET A 1 4.39 24.29 22.17
CA MET A 1 5.10 23.26 21.38
C MET A 1 6.54 23.37 21.82
N ASP A 2 6.87 22.71 22.93
CA ASP A 2 7.98 23.14 23.79
C ASP A 2 9.35 22.66 23.29
N TYR A 3 9.37 22.00 22.12
CA TYR A 3 10.52 21.38 21.49
C TYR A 3 10.72 21.81 20.02
N TYR A 4 9.96 22.79 19.53
CA TYR A 4 10.17 23.32 18.18
C TYR A 4 11.39 24.25 18.19
N ILE A 5 12.43 23.91 17.43
CA ILE A 5 13.58 24.76 17.20
C ILE A 5 13.33 25.50 15.90
N GLU A 6 13.25 26.84 15.97
CA GLU A 6 13.12 27.67 14.78
C GLU A 6 14.34 27.47 13.87
N PRO A 7 14.14 27.32 12.55
CA PRO A 7 15.25 27.25 11.60
C PRO A 7 16.14 28.49 11.72
N ALA A 8 17.46 28.29 11.75
CA ALA A 8 18.40 29.41 11.71
C ALA A 8 18.26 30.18 10.38
N GLU A 9 18.46 31.50 10.42
CA GLU A 9 18.46 32.33 9.20
C GLU A 9 19.52 31.82 8.20
N GLN A 10 19.07 31.42 7.01
CA GLN A 10 19.94 30.98 5.93
C GLN A 10 20.26 32.13 4.97
N THR A 11 21.39 32.04 4.28
CA THR A 11 21.79 33.02 3.25
C THR A 11 20.78 33.08 2.11
N LEU A 12 20.65 34.24 1.45
CA LEU A 12 19.70 34.47 0.35
C LEU A 12 19.85 33.45 -0.80
N GLU A 13 21.07 33.00 -1.07
CA GLU A 13 21.35 31.98 -2.09
C GLU A 13 20.73 30.62 -1.72
N VAL A 14 20.84 30.21 -0.46
CA VAL A 14 20.27 28.95 0.04
C VAL A 14 18.74 29.05 0.08
N GLN A 15 18.19 30.20 0.47
CA GLN A 15 16.74 30.43 0.44
C GLN A 15 16.17 30.34 -0.99
N ALA A 16 16.87 30.89 -1.98
CA ALA A 16 16.45 30.81 -3.38
C ALA A 16 16.50 29.36 -3.91
N GLN A 17 17.52 28.59 -3.53
CA GLN A 17 17.61 27.17 -3.89
C GLN A 17 16.49 26.35 -3.22
N LEU A 18 16.20 26.61 -1.94
CA LEU A 18 15.10 25.96 -1.23
C LEU A 18 13.74 26.29 -1.84
N ALA A 19 13.48 27.54 -2.20
CA ALA A 19 12.25 27.95 -2.86
C ALA A 19 12.08 27.29 -4.24
N ALA A 20 13.19 27.00 -4.94
CA ALA A 20 13.14 26.33 -6.24
C ALA A 20 12.82 24.83 -6.15
N ILE A 21 13.21 24.16 -5.06
CA ILE A 21 12.99 22.72 -4.86
C ILE A 21 11.79 22.39 -3.97
N THR A 22 11.31 23.34 -3.18
CA THR A 22 10.18 23.14 -2.26
C THR A 22 8.89 23.51 -2.98
N PRO A 23 7.95 22.56 -3.17
CA PRO A 23 6.68 22.88 -3.78
C PRO A 23 5.90 23.89 -2.91
N ALA A 24 5.33 24.91 -3.55
CA ALA A 24 4.58 25.97 -2.87
C ALA A 24 3.31 25.46 -2.14
N SER A 25 2.79 24.30 -2.56
CA SER A 25 1.69 23.59 -1.92
C SER A 25 1.85 22.09 -2.17
N ILE A 26 1.57 21.28 -1.16
CA ILE A 26 1.42 19.84 -1.29
C ILE A 26 -0.04 19.50 -1.06
N GLU A 27 -0.71 18.92 -2.04
CA GLU A 27 -2.06 18.39 -1.83
C GLU A 27 -2.01 17.22 -0.84
N PRO A 28 -2.85 17.22 0.21
CA PRO A 28 -2.81 16.19 1.25
C PRO A 28 -2.89 14.76 0.69
N GLU A 29 -3.65 14.52 -0.38
CA GLU A 29 -3.82 13.23 -1.04
C GLU A 29 -2.52 12.62 -1.59
N ASN A 30 -1.53 13.46 -1.87
CA ASN A 30 -0.24 13.03 -2.39
C ASN A 30 0.71 12.52 -1.30
N ILE A 31 0.40 12.78 -0.02
CA ILE A 31 1.21 12.30 1.11
C ILE A 31 0.95 10.79 1.28
N LYS A 32 1.98 9.95 1.19
CA LYS A 32 1.85 8.51 1.41
C LYS A 32 2.60 8.11 2.69
N VAL A 33 1.92 7.43 3.59
CA VAL A 33 2.47 6.88 4.84
C VAL A 33 2.42 5.37 4.76
N LEU A 34 3.59 4.73 4.84
CA LEU A 34 3.72 3.27 4.85
C LEU A 34 4.35 2.82 6.16
N ASP A 35 3.66 1.95 6.88
CA ASP A 35 4.22 1.20 8.01
C ASP A 35 4.42 -0.27 7.61
N PRO A 36 5.66 -0.75 7.43
CA PRO A 36 5.95 -2.10 6.94
C PRO A 36 5.81 -3.21 8.00
N ALA A 37 5.56 -2.86 9.27
CA ALA A 37 5.35 -3.79 10.37
C ALA A 37 4.28 -3.23 11.32
N CYS A 38 3.09 -3.00 10.78
CA CYS A 38 2.09 -2.14 11.40
C CYS A 38 1.51 -2.70 12.71
N GLY A 39 1.64 -4.00 12.99
CA GLY A 39 1.23 -4.61 14.24
C GLY A 39 -0.25 -4.33 14.55
N SER A 40 -0.50 -3.67 15.68
CA SER A 40 -1.85 -3.23 16.09
C SER A 40 -2.34 -1.95 15.40
N GLY A 41 -1.54 -1.32 14.55
CA GLY A 41 -1.88 -0.12 13.81
C GLY A 41 -1.63 1.20 14.56
N HIS A 42 -0.92 1.19 15.69
CA HIS A 42 -0.77 2.38 16.54
C HIS A 42 -0.13 3.57 15.82
N ILE A 43 0.96 3.33 15.06
CA ILE A 43 1.61 4.38 14.27
C ILE A 43 0.69 4.91 13.17
N LEU A 44 -0.08 4.03 12.53
CA LEU A 44 -1.02 4.42 11.47
C LEU A 44 -2.17 5.27 12.02
N ILE A 45 -2.61 5.02 13.25
CA ILE A 45 -3.62 5.84 13.95
C ILE A 45 -3.07 7.25 14.23
N GLU A 46 -1.83 7.37 14.70
CA GLU A 46 -1.23 8.69 14.91
C GLU A 46 -1.04 9.44 13.59
N ALA A 47 -0.61 8.74 12.54
CA ALA A 47 -0.54 9.30 11.19
C ALA A 47 -1.90 9.78 10.69
N TYR A 48 -2.98 9.01 10.93
CA TYR A 48 -4.34 9.41 10.60
C TYR A 48 -4.72 10.74 11.26
N ASN A 49 -4.43 10.91 12.56
CA ASN A 49 -4.75 12.13 13.29
C ASN A 49 -4.00 13.35 12.73
N VAL A 50 -2.71 13.19 12.42
CA VAL A 50 -1.90 14.26 11.82
C VAL A 50 -2.44 14.63 10.44
N LEU A 51 -2.74 13.63 9.59
CA LEU A 51 -3.31 13.86 8.27
C LEU A 51 -4.66 14.56 8.36
N LYS A 52 -5.53 14.14 9.29
CA LYS A 52 -6.82 14.79 9.52
C LYS A 52 -6.66 16.29 9.77
N ASN A 53 -5.75 16.68 10.66
CA ASN A 53 -5.48 18.09 10.93
C ASN A 53 -5.02 18.83 9.65
N ILE A 54 -4.14 18.22 8.85
CA ILE A 54 -3.69 18.79 7.57
C ILE A 54 -4.86 18.99 6.60
N TYR A 55 -5.75 18.00 6.45
CA TYR A 55 -6.92 18.11 5.58
C TYR A 55 -7.90 19.19 6.09
N GLU A 56 -8.12 19.29 7.40
CA GLU A 56 -8.96 20.33 8.01
C GLU A 56 -8.38 21.73 7.76
N GLU A 57 -7.07 21.92 7.92
CA GLU A 57 -6.37 23.18 7.62
C GLU A 57 -6.47 23.58 6.14
N ARG A 58 -6.57 22.59 5.23
CA ARG A 58 -6.80 22.82 3.80
C ARG A 58 -8.27 23.04 3.44
N GLY A 59 -9.17 23.04 4.41
CA GLY A 59 -10.59 23.36 4.22
C GLY A 59 -11.43 22.20 3.66
N TYR A 60 -10.94 20.96 3.76
CA TYR A 60 -11.72 19.80 3.36
C TYR A 60 -12.93 19.60 4.29
N ARG A 61 -13.98 18.99 3.75
CA ARG A 61 -15.19 18.71 4.53
C ARG A 61 -14.89 17.58 5.51
N ALA A 62 -15.04 17.84 6.80
CA ALA A 62 -14.75 16.88 7.88
C ALA A 62 -15.29 15.46 7.65
N ARG A 63 -16.46 15.33 7.00
CA ARG A 63 -17.08 14.02 6.69
C ARG A 63 -16.42 13.24 5.57
N ASP A 64 -15.66 13.89 4.69
CA ASP A 64 -15.02 13.29 3.51
C ASP A 64 -13.56 12.94 3.81
N ILE A 65 -12.94 13.65 4.77
CA ILE A 65 -11.56 13.43 5.23
C ILE A 65 -11.24 11.97 5.58
N PRO A 66 -12.07 11.23 6.36
CA PRO A 66 -11.72 9.88 6.77
C PRO A 66 -11.56 8.93 5.59
N GLN A 67 -12.44 9.05 4.59
CA GLN A 67 -12.37 8.24 3.37
C GLN A 67 -11.11 8.59 2.56
N LEU A 68 -10.82 9.89 2.39
CA LEU A 68 -9.64 10.34 1.66
C LEU A 68 -8.35 9.84 2.31
N ILE A 69 -8.25 9.88 3.64
CA ILE A 69 -7.08 9.40 4.38
C ILE A 69 -6.88 7.88 4.20
N LEU A 70 -7.95 7.10 4.38
CA LEU A 70 -7.87 5.64 4.28
C LEU A 70 -7.50 5.17 2.88
N GLU A 71 -8.03 5.82 1.84
CA GLU A 71 -7.83 5.41 0.45
C GLU A 71 -6.51 5.92 -0.13
N ASN A 72 -6.15 7.17 0.17
CA ASN A 72 -5.02 7.83 -0.48
C ASN A 72 -3.75 7.81 0.35
N ASN A 73 -3.83 7.90 1.69
CA ASN A 73 -2.66 8.25 2.48
C ASN A 73 -2.05 7.08 3.24
N ILE A 74 -2.88 6.22 3.84
CA ILE A 74 -2.40 5.22 4.81
C ILE A 74 -2.22 3.85 4.16
N PHE A 75 -1.04 3.27 4.34
CA PHE A 75 -0.65 1.95 3.88
C PHE A 75 0.03 1.21 5.02
N GLY A 76 -0.35 -0.05 5.23
CA GLY A 76 0.19 -0.88 6.30
C GLY A 76 0.47 -2.28 5.81
N LEU A 77 1.61 -2.83 6.23
CA LEU A 77 1.98 -4.21 6.01
C LEU A 77 2.29 -4.86 7.35
N ASP A 78 1.91 -6.13 7.50
CA ASP A 78 2.39 -6.97 8.59
C ASP A 78 2.59 -8.40 8.09
N ILE A 79 3.39 -9.20 8.77
CA ILE A 79 3.56 -10.62 8.43
C ILE A 79 2.45 -11.48 9.06
N ASP A 80 1.83 -11.02 10.15
CA ASP A 80 0.73 -11.73 10.81
C ASP A 80 -0.63 -11.23 10.29
N ASP A 81 -1.44 -12.14 9.74
CA ASP A 81 -2.80 -11.85 9.28
C ASP A 81 -3.67 -11.18 10.35
N ARG A 82 -3.53 -11.61 11.61
CA ARG A 82 -4.31 -11.10 12.73
C ARG A 82 -3.88 -9.68 13.08
N ALA A 83 -2.59 -9.36 12.97
CA ALA A 83 -2.08 -8.02 13.17
C ALA A 83 -2.62 -7.07 12.11
N ALA A 84 -2.49 -7.43 10.83
CA ALA A 84 -3.03 -6.65 9.72
C ALA A 84 -4.56 -6.41 9.87
N GLN A 85 -5.32 -7.44 10.25
CA GLN A 85 -6.76 -7.31 10.53
C GLN A 85 -7.05 -6.37 11.71
N LEU A 86 -6.30 -6.51 12.81
CA LEU A 86 -6.48 -5.66 13.99
C LEU A 86 -6.16 -4.20 13.70
N SER A 87 -5.05 -3.94 13.00
CA SER A 87 -4.65 -2.62 12.51
C SER A 87 -5.74 -2.01 11.62
N GLY A 88 -6.24 -2.79 10.67
CA GLY A 88 -7.31 -2.34 9.79
C GLY A 88 -8.62 -2.04 10.52
N PHE A 89 -9.00 -2.88 11.49
CA PHE A 89 -10.14 -2.63 12.35
C PHE A 89 -9.97 -1.36 13.18
N ALA A 90 -8.80 -1.14 13.78
CA ALA A 90 -8.53 0.04 14.59
C ALA A 90 -8.60 1.34 13.77
N LEU A 91 -8.04 1.34 12.56
CA LEU A 91 -8.15 2.45 11.61
C LEU A 91 -9.60 2.72 11.19
N LEU A 92 -10.36 1.67 10.88
CA LEU A 92 -11.79 1.82 10.55
C LEU A 92 -12.59 2.38 11.74
N MET A 93 -12.30 1.94 12.97
CA MET A 93 -12.94 2.51 14.16
C MET A 93 -12.55 3.97 14.37
N MET A 94 -11.30 4.35 14.09
CA MET A 94 -10.84 5.73 14.14
C MET A 94 -11.61 6.59 13.13
N ALA A 95 -11.64 6.16 11.86
CA ALA A 95 -12.42 6.83 10.81
C ALA A 95 -13.93 6.91 11.13
N ARG A 96 -14.48 5.91 11.82
CA ARG A 96 -15.88 5.87 12.26
C ARG A 96 -16.23 6.91 13.33
N GLN A 97 -15.25 7.34 14.13
CA GLN A 97 -15.44 8.42 15.09
C GLN A 97 -15.70 9.75 14.38
N ASP A 98 -15.05 9.95 13.22
CA ASP A 98 -15.18 11.17 12.41
C ASP A 98 -16.34 11.12 11.41
N ASP A 99 -16.56 9.98 10.75
CA ASP A 99 -17.71 9.76 9.86
C ASP A 99 -18.55 8.57 10.31
N ARG A 100 -19.75 8.87 10.81
CA ARG A 100 -20.70 7.85 11.26
C ARG A 100 -21.19 6.89 10.18
N ARG A 101 -21.02 7.25 8.91
CA ARG A 101 -21.46 6.48 7.73
C ARG A 101 -20.32 5.75 7.05
N ILE A 102 -19.10 5.75 7.60
CA ILE A 102 -17.92 5.14 6.95
C ILE A 102 -18.14 3.68 6.53
N PHE A 103 -18.86 2.87 7.34
CA PHE A 103 -19.15 1.46 6.99
C PHE A 103 -20.15 1.28 5.85
N THR A 104 -20.91 2.32 5.53
CA THR A 104 -21.83 2.32 4.38
C THR A 104 -21.18 2.93 3.14
N ARG A 105 -19.97 3.48 3.27
CA ARG A 105 -19.15 3.90 2.15
C ARG A 105 -18.35 2.71 1.65
N ASP A 106 -18.13 2.64 0.35
CA ASP A 106 -17.27 1.63 -0.28
C ASP A 106 -15.80 2.05 -0.13
N VAL A 107 -15.30 2.06 1.12
CA VAL A 107 -13.96 2.53 1.44
C VAL A 107 -12.95 1.43 1.18
N ARG A 108 -11.89 1.76 0.43
CA ARG A 108 -10.76 0.87 0.25
C ARG A 108 -9.72 1.09 1.35
N LEU A 109 -9.43 0.02 2.09
CA LEU A 109 -8.40 0.02 3.12
C LEU A 109 -7.12 -0.63 2.59
N ASN A 110 -5.98 0.04 2.73
CA ASN A 110 -4.69 -0.45 2.22
C ASN A 110 -3.82 -1.08 3.33
N ILE A 111 -4.42 -1.92 4.18
CA ILE A 111 -3.71 -2.71 5.20
C ILE A 111 -3.71 -4.17 4.77
N VAL A 112 -2.53 -4.74 4.55
CA VAL A 112 -2.37 -6.07 3.95
C VAL A 112 -1.35 -6.89 4.71
N SER A 113 -1.62 -8.19 4.89
CA SER A 113 -0.62 -9.11 5.41
C SER A 113 0.26 -9.69 4.30
N LEU A 114 1.56 -9.82 4.56
CA LEU A 114 2.50 -10.45 3.65
C LEU A 114 2.32 -11.97 3.68
N GLN A 115 2.01 -12.54 2.52
CA GLN A 115 1.82 -13.97 2.34
C GLN A 115 3.12 -14.62 1.83
N GLU A 116 3.45 -15.81 2.37
CA GLU A 116 4.57 -16.59 1.88
C GLU A 116 4.35 -17.09 0.45
N SER A 117 5.41 -17.08 -0.36
CA SER A 117 5.33 -17.51 -1.76
C SER A 117 5.47 -19.04 -1.97
N LEU A 118 5.75 -19.80 -0.90
CA LEU A 118 6.00 -21.24 -0.93
C LEU A 118 4.81 -22.06 -1.47
N HIS A 119 3.58 -21.58 -1.26
CA HIS A 119 2.34 -22.24 -1.71
C HIS A 119 1.61 -21.43 -2.79
N LEU A 120 2.31 -20.50 -3.45
CA LEU A 120 1.70 -19.64 -4.45
C LEU A 120 1.38 -20.44 -5.72
N ASP A 121 0.08 -20.61 -5.99
CA ASP A 121 -0.38 -21.21 -7.24
C ASP A 121 -0.35 -20.15 -8.35
N ILE A 122 0.65 -20.22 -9.23
CA ILE A 122 0.81 -19.30 -10.35
C ILE A 122 -0.37 -19.38 -11.33
N ALA A 123 -0.94 -20.56 -11.54
CA ALA A 123 -2.06 -20.71 -12.45
C ALA A 123 -3.24 -19.87 -11.96
N LYS A 124 -3.57 -20.00 -10.68
CA LYS A 124 -4.62 -19.22 -10.02
C LYS A 124 -4.29 -17.73 -9.98
N LEU A 125 -3.06 -17.37 -9.62
CA LEU A 125 -2.63 -15.97 -9.53
C LEU A 125 -2.66 -15.27 -10.90
N TRP A 126 -2.26 -15.98 -11.96
CA TRP A 126 -2.34 -15.48 -13.34
C TRP A 126 -3.79 -15.20 -13.78
N GLN A 127 -4.71 -16.11 -13.43
CA GLN A 127 -6.14 -15.90 -13.68
C GLN A 127 -6.68 -14.69 -12.88
N GLN A 128 -6.26 -14.53 -11.62
CA GLN A 128 -6.72 -13.42 -10.76
C GLN A 128 -6.17 -12.06 -11.20
N LEU A 129 -4.90 -12.00 -11.63
CA LEU A 129 -4.26 -10.75 -12.05
C LEU A 129 -4.86 -10.22 -13.36
N ASN A 130 -5.39 -11.11 -14.20
CA ASN A 130 -6.32 -10.79 -15.28
C ASN A 130 -5.90 -9.58 -16.14
N PHE A 131 -4.59 -9.44 -16.39
CA PHE A 131 -3.96 -8.25 -17.00
C PHE A 131 -4.52 -7.88 -18.38
N HIS A 132 -5.21 -8.81 -19.05
CA HIS A 132 -5.77 -8.63 -20.39
C HIS A 132 -7.29 -8.40 -20.43
N GLN A 133 -8.00 -8.39 -19.30
CA GLN A 133 -9.46 -8.22 -19.27
C GLN A 133 -9.94 -6.76 -19.25
N GLN A 134 -9.07 -5.78 -19.54
CA GLN A 134 -9.48 -4.38 -19.70
C GLN A 134 -10.43 -4.12 -20.89
N ASN A 135 -10.81 -5.14 -21.67
CA ASN A 135 -11.63 -4.96 -22.88
C ASN A 135 -12.96 -5.76 -22.94
N GLN A 136 -13.45 -6.35 -21.85
CA GLN A 136 -14.79 -6.99 -21.86
C GLN A 136 -15.61 -6.68 -20.61
N THR A 137 -16.03 -5.42 -20.45
CA THR A 137 -17.23 -5.08 -19.68
C THR A 137 -18.46 -5.65 -20.41
N GLY A 138 -19.01 -6.77 -19.93
CA GLY A 138 -20.38 -7.14 -20.27
C GLY A 138 -20.71 -8.62 -20.56
N SER A 139 -19.85 -9.59 -20.27
CA SER A 139 -20.26 -11.00 -20.37
C SER A 139 -20.25 -11.65 -18.99
N MET A 140 -21.43 -12.12 -18.52
CA MET A 140 -21.54 -13.04 -17.40
C MET A 140 -20.92 -14.38 -17.82
N GLY A 141 -19.59 -14.48 -17.67
CA GLY A 141 -18.88 -15.74 -17.75
C GLY A 141 -19.19 -16.59 -16.52
N ASP A 142 -19.57 -17.83 -16.77
CA ASP A 142 -20.00 -18.82 -15.79
C ASP A 142 -19.04 -18.94 -14.59
N MET A 143 -19.52 -18.60 -13.38
CA MET A 143 -18.73 -18.59 -12.14
C MET A 143 -18.32 -20.00 -11.67
N PHE A 144 -18.72 -21.06 -12.40
CA PHE A 144 -18.51 -22.47 -12.04
C PHE A 144 -17.67 -23.26 -13.05
N ALA A 145 -16.97 -22.61 -13.99
CA ALA A 145 -16.09 -23.32 -14.93
C ALA A 145 -14.78 -23.77 -14.24
N GLU A 146 -14.77 -24.99 -13.70
CA GLU A 146 -13.61 -25.63 -13.03
C GLU A 146 -12.42 -25.97 -13.96
N ASN A 147 -12.43 -25.58 -15.24
CA ASN A 147 -11.32 -25.84 -16.17
C ASN A 147 -11.22 -24.78 -17.27
N THR A 148 -10.90 -23.53 -16.90
CA THR A 148 -10.37 -22.57 -17.86
C THR A 148 -8.89 -22.86 -18.07
N ALA A 149 -8.53 -23.42 -19.24
CA ALA A 149 -7.15 -23.50 -19.69
C ALA A 149 -6.49 -22.12 -19.52
N LEU A 150 -5.29 -22.08 -18.93
CA LEU A 150 -4.55 -20.84 -18.69
C LEU A 150 -4.31 -20.13 -20.03
N ALA A 151 -5.05 -19.06 -20.29
CA ALA A 151 -4.88 -18.26 -21.50
C ALA A 151 -3.58 -17.43 -21.41
N HIS A 152 -2.93 -17.20 -22.55
CA HIS A 152 -1.79 -16.28 -22.67
C HIS A 152 -0.55 -16.60 -21.81
N THR A 153 -0.25 -17.88 -21.57
CA THR A 153 0.98 -18.32 -20.88
C THR A 153 2.27 -18.09 -21.67
N GLU A 154 2.16 -17.69 -22.94
CA GLU A 154 3.30 -17.28 -23.78
C GLU A 154 3.62 -15.78 -23.67
N SER A 155 2.80 -15.01 -22.94
CA SER A 155 2.98 -13.56 -22.77
C SER A 155 4.25 -13.21 -21.98
N ALA A 156 4.80 -12.01 -22.23
CA ALA A 156 5.98 -11.50 -21.53
C ALA A 156 5.72 -11.34 -20.02
N GLU A 157 4.49 -11.01 -19.67
CA GLU A 157 3.97 -10.82 -18.32
C GLU A 157 3.92 -12.16 -17.56
N TYR A 158 3.45 -13.23 -18.19
CA TYR A 158 3.47 -14.58 -17.59
C TYR A 158 4.91 -15.06 -17.37
N GLN A 159 5.79 -14.83 -18.36
CA GLN A 159 7.21 -15.18 -18.23
C GLN A 159 7.92 -14.35 -17.15
N LEU A 160 7.57 -13.06 -17.00
CA LEU A 160 8.06 -12.21 -15.93
C LEU A 160 7.58 -12.71 -14.57
N LEU A 161 6.30 -13.05 -14.43
CA LEU A 161 5.73 -13.61 -13.21
C LEU A 161 6.45 -14.91 -12.81
N MET A 162 6.63 -15.83 -13.76
CA MET A 162 7.37 -17.07 -13.58
C MET A 162 8.83 -16.85 -13.17
N ARG A 163 9.53 -15.91 -13.84
CA ARG A 163 10.92 -15.54 -13.52
C ARG A 163 11.02 -14.92 -12.12
N THR A 164 10.04 -14.10 -11.75
CA THR A 164 9.97 -13.48 -10.43
C THR A 164 9.80 -14.56 -9.38
N LEU A 165 8.81 -15.46 -9.51
CA LEU A 165 8.62 -16.55 -8.54
C LEU A 165 9.90 -17.37 -8.37
N LYS A 166 10.57 -17.77 -9.45
CA LYS A 166 11.83 -18.53 -9.38
C LYS A 166 12.90 -17.86 -8.51
N ARG A 167 12.92 -16.54 -8.41
CA ARG A 167 13.84 -15.80 -7.52
C ARG A 167 13.44 -15.87 -6.04
N PHE A 168 12.16 -16.11 -5.76
CA PHE A 168 11.61 -16.20 -4.41
C PHE A 168 11.38 -17.64 -3.92
N VAL A 169 11.59 -18.68 -4.76
CA VAL A 169 11.47 -20.11 -4.36
C VAL A 169 12.34 -20.46 -3.15
N ASN A 170 13.48 -19.78 -2.98
CA ASN A 170 14.40 -19.99 -1.84
C ASN A 170 14.31 -18.88 -0.78
N ALA A 171 13.46 -17.88 -0.97
CA ALA A 171 13.37 -16.73 -0.07
C ALA A 171 12.25 -16.96 0.95
N LYS A 172 12.60 -17.33 2.18
CA LYS A 172 11.62 -17.45 3.29
C LYS A 172 11.03 -16.09 3.67
N THR A 173 11.79 -15.01 3.49
CA THR A 173 11.36 -13.60 3.68
C THR A 173 12.14 -12.67 2.74
N LEU A 174 11.65 -11.43 2.53
CA LEU A 174 12.25 -10.40 1.66
C LEU A 174 13.73 -10.06 1.93
N GLY A 175 14.31 -10.52 3.06
CA GLY A 175 15.73 -10.34 3.40
C GLY A 175 16.66 -11.54 3.16
N SER A 176 16.15 -12.67 2.65
CA SER A 176 16.93 -13.91 2.48
C SER A 176 17.63 -14.05 1.12
N PHE A 177 17.88 -12.95 0.43
CA PHE A 177 18.30 -12.94 -0.98
C PHE A 177 19.73 -13.34 -1.29
N ASP A 178 20.56 -13.73 -0.32
CA ASP A 178 21.95 -14.13 -0.61
C ASP A 178 22.39 -15.34 0.21
N SER A 179 22.30 -16.53 -0.40
CA SER A 179 23.14 -17.67 0.04
C SER A 179 23.48 -18.67 -1.07
N SER A 180 23.27 -18.37 -2.36
CA SER A 180 23.62 -19.29 -3.46
C SER A 180 24.68 -18.77 -4.42
N ALA A 181 25.55 -17.86 -3.97
CA ALA A 181 26.72 -17.40 -4.73
C ALA A 181 28.06 -17.71 -4.03
N SER A 182 28.21 -18.92 -3.44
CA SER A 182 29.54 -19.47 -3.13
C SER A 182 29.90 -20.58 -4.12
N GLY A 183 30.04 -20.21 -5.39
CA GLY A 183 30.61 -21.05 -6.44
C GLY A 183 32.12 -20.83 -6.52
N ARG A 184 32.88 -21.80 -6.01
CA ARG A 184 34.25 -22.21 -6.43
C ARG A 184 35.15 -21.13 -7.02
N ARG A 185 36.12 -20.66 -6.24
CA ARG A 185 37.44 -20.28 -6.77
C ARG A 185 38.36 -21.48 -6.60
N SER A 186 38.76 -22.07 -7.74
CA SER A 186 39.96 -22.90 -7.89
C SER A 186 41.21 -22.08 -7.66
#